data_AF-A0A2R6MCZ5-F1
#
_entry.id   AF-A0A2R6MCZ5-F1
#
_cell.length_a   1.000
_cell.length_b   1.000
_cell.length_c   1.000
_cell.angle_alpha   90.00
_cell.angle_beta   90.00
_cell.angle_gamma   90.00
#
_symmetry.space_group_name_H-M   'P 1'
#
loop_
_entity.id
_entity.type
_entity.pdbx_description
1 polymer ?
#
loop_
_entity_poly.entity_id
_entity_poly.type
_entity_poly.pdbx_seq_one_letter_code
_entity_poly.pdbx_strand_id
1 'polypeptide(L)'
;MTFDWLEDGAFLVQHAEAGDASEVPADFVENSPLPTVSIIGLDDSSEQFAMLYADARGVYRVYQMSLSERVWKIWRNARGFSQRFTGTFSDDGDTINGYWELSDDGSEWEHDFDLTYTRIGE
;
A
#
# COMPACT_ATOMS: atom_id res chain seq x y z
N MET A 1 -8.62 -6.34 -4.84
CA MET A 1 -7.40 -6.60 -4.06
C MET A 1 -7.55 -7.90 -3.33
N THR A 2 -6.52 -8.74 -3.28
CA THR A 2 -6.51 -10.01 -2.56
C THR A 2 -5.26 -10.10 -1.68
N PHE A 3 -5.34 -10.94 -0.66
CA PHE A 3 -4.25 -11.21 0.27
C PHE A 3 -4.08 -12.71 0.45
N ASP A 4 -2.85 -13.18 0.35
CA ASP A 4 -2.49 -14.60 0.44
C ASP A 4 -1.26 -14.79 1.33
N TRP A 5 -1.22 -15.90 2.08
CA TRP A 5 -0.04 -16.25 2.89
C TRP A 5 0.93 -17.13 2.11
N LEU A 6 2.23 -16.88 2.27
CA LEU A 6 3.32 -17.74 1.79
C LEU A 6 4.12 -18.31 2.97
N GLU A 7 4.83 -19.42 2.72
CA GLU A 7 5.79 -20.05 3.64
C GLU A 7 5.24 -20.16 5.08
N ASP A 8 4.13 -20.88 5.23
CA ASP A 8 3.46 -21.12 6.52
C ASP A 8 3.16 -19.83 7.33
N GLY A 9 2.91 -18.71 6.63
CA GLY A 9 2.57 -17.43 7.23
C GLY A 9 3.76 -16.50 7.46
N ALA A 10 4.96 -16.85 6.99
CA ALA A 10 6.13 -15.99 7.10
C ALA A 10 6.03 -14.71 6.25
N PHE A 11 5.30 -14.77 5.13
CA PHE A 11 5.07 -13.62 4.27
C PHE A 11 3.60 -13.46 3.90
N LEU A 12 3.15 -12.21 3.79
CA LEU A 12 1.87 -11.85 3.22
C LEU A 12 2.08 -11.30 1.82
N VAL A 13 1.33 -11.80 0.85
CA VAL A 13 1.29 -11.28 -0.51
C VAL A 13 0.01 -10.50 -0.70
N GLN A 14 0.14 -9.28 -1.22
CA GLN A 14 -0.97 -8.42 -1.59
C GLN A 14 -0.97 -8.24 -3.11
N HIS A 15 -2.09 -8.56 -3.76
CA HIS A 15 -2.31 -8.30 -5.18
C HIS A 15 -3.40 -7.25 -5.35
N ALA A 16 -3.14 -6.26 -6.21
CA ALA A 16 -4.15 -5.32 -6.67
C ALA A 16 -4.25 -5.37 -8.19
N GLU A 17 -5.47 -5.51 -8.67
CA GLU A 17 -5.82 -5.59 -10.08
C GLU A 17 -6.71 -4.41 -10.45
N ALA A 18 -6.67 -4.01 -11.72
CA ALA A 18 -7.63 -3.04 -12.24
C ALA A 18 -9.05 -3.62 -12.17
N GLY A 19 -9.99 -2.83 -11.65
CA GLY A 19 -11.41 -3.12 -11.76
C GLY A 19 -11.95 -2.79 -13.15
N ASP A 20 -13.26 -2.64 -13.25
CA ASP A 20 -13.88 -2.09 -14.46
C ASP A 20 -13.36 -0.65 -14.68
N ALA A 21 -12.62 -0.47 -15.78
CA ALA A 21 -12.01 0.81 -16.15
C ALA A 21 -12.86 1.62 -17.13
N SER A 22 -14.09 1.18 -17.44
CA SER A 22 -14.96 1.86 -18.42
C SER A 22 -15.34 3.29 -18.02
N GLU A 23 -15.36 3.58 -16.73
CA GLU A 23 -15.62 4.92 -16.18
C GLU A 23 -14.33 5.67 -15.76
N VAL A 24 -13.16 5.06 -15.93
CA VAL A 24 -11.88 5.67 -15.58
C VAL A 24 -11.36 6.48 -16.77
N PRO A 25 -10.93 7.74 -16.58
CA PRO A 25 -10.36 8.53 -17.67
C PRO A 25 -9.14 7.85 -18.32
N ALA A 26 -9.02 7.98 -19.64
CA ALA A 26 -8.04 7.21 -20.42
C ALA A 26 -6.58 7.49 -20.04
N ASP A 27 -6.27 8.72 -19.64
CA ASP A 27 -4.95 9.14 -19.16
C ASP A 27 -4.57 8.46 -17.83
N PHE A 28 -5.55 8.23 -16.95
CA PHE A 28 -5.36 7.42 -15.75
C PHE A 28 -5.14 5.94 -16.07
N VAL A 29 -5.86 5.41 -17.06
CA VAL A 29 -5.69 4.01 -17.50
C VAL A 29 -4.28 3.80 -18.09
N GLU A 30 -3.80 4.72 -18.92
CA GLU A 30 -2.46 4.67 -19.53
C GLU A 30 -1.33 4.71 -18.48
N ASN A 31 -1.51 5.49 -17.41
CA ASN A 31 -0.51 5.65 -16.35
C ASN A 31 -0.83 4.83 -15.09
N SER A 32 -1.74 3.86 -15.20
CA SER A 32 -2.18 3.05 -14.07
C SER A 32 -1.01 2.25 -13.49
N PRO A 33 -0.84 2.21 -12.14
CA PRO A 33 0.11 1.31 -11.52
C PRO A 33 -0.33 -0.16 -11.60
N LEU A 34 -1.60 -0.44 -11.91
CA LEU A 34 -2.16 -1.79 -11.82
C LEU A 34 -1.80 -2.65 -13.04
N PRO A 35 -1.54 -3.97 -12.85
CA PRO A 35 -1.51 -4.68 -11.58
C PRO A 35 -0.32 -4.32 -10.68
N THR A 36 -0.53 -4.42 -9.37
CA THR A 36 0.54 -4.30 -8.37
C THR A 36 0.68 -5.57 -7.55
N VAL A 37 1.90 -5.92 -7.18
CA VAL A 37 2.20 -6.97 -6.22
C VAL A 37 3.06 -6.42 -5.09
N SER A 38 2.72 -6.78 -3.86
CA SER A 38 3.54 -6.54 -2.68
C SER A 38 3.80 -7.83 -1.93
N ILE A 39 5.05 -8.05 -1.50
CA ILE A 39 5.43 -9.11 -0.55
C ILE A 39 5.86 -8.45 0.75
N ILE A 40 5.23 -8.83 1.85
CA ILE A 40 5.40 -8.22 3.16
C ILE A 40 5.96 -9.27 4.12
N GLY A 41 7.06 -8.94 4.80
CA GLY A 41 7.69 -9.80 5.81
C GLY A 41 8.15 -8.99 7.03
N LEU A 42 8.20 -9.63 8.19
CA LEU A 42 8.67 -9.02 9.43
C LEU A 42 10.20 -9.07 9.52
N ASP A 43 10.84 -7.95 9.84
CA ASP A 43 12.21 -7.90 10.33
C ASP A 43 12.18 -8.00 11.86
N ASP A 44 12.63 -9.13 12.39
CA ASP A 44 12.63 -9.45 13.82
C ASP A 44 13.60 -8.58 14.63
N SER A 45 14.60 -8.00 13.98
CA SER A 45 15.56 -7.11 14.64
C SER A 45 15.00 -5.72 14.94
N SER A 46 14.14 -5.21 14.05
CA SER A 46 13.52 -3.88 14.18
C SER A 46 12.06 -3.92 14.63
N GLU A 47 11.45 -5.12 14.68
CA GLU A 47 10.02 -5.34 14.93
C GLU A 47 9.13 -4.56 13.95
N GLN A 48 9.63 -4.34 12.73
CA GLN A 48 8.92 -3.66 11.65
C GLN A 48 8.82 -4.55 10.41
N PHE A 49 7.80 -4.32 9.61
CA PHE A 49 7.65 -5.02 8.35
C PHE A 49 8.43 -4.31 7.24
N ALA A 50 8.99 -5.10 6.32
CA ALA A 50 9.42 -4.64 5.02
C ALA A 50 8.40 -5.07 3.96
N MET A 51 8.10 -4.18 3.03
CA MET A 51 7.21 -4.44 1.90
C MET A 51 7.99 -4.24 0.60
N LEU A 52 8.14 -5.30 -0.18
CA LEU A 52 8.67 -5.27 -1.55
C LEU A 52 7.51 -5.04 -2.51
N TYR A 53 7.53 -3.93 -3.24
CA TYR A 53 6.46 -3.52 -4.15
C TYR A 53 6.94 -3.52 -5.60
N ALA A 54 6.09 -3.99 -6.51
CA ALA A 54 6.24 -3.86 -7.95
C ALA A 54 4.90 -3.49 -8.62
N ASP A 55 4.97 -2.73 -9.72
CA ASP A 55 3.80 -2.26 -10.46
C ASP A 55 3.96 -2.42 -11.98
N ALA A 56 2.85 -2.23 -12.71
CA ALA A 56 2.79 -2.40 -14.16
C ALA A 56 3.65 -1.39 -14.96
N ARG A 57 4.07 -0.30 -14.32
CA ARG A 57 4.92 0.74 -14.93
C ARG A 57 6.40 0.40 -14.83
N GLY A 58 6.74 -0.74 -14.22
CA GLY A 58 8.12 -1.13 -13.96
C GLY A 58 8.74 -0.38 -12.78
N VAL A 59 7.91 0.16 -11.87
CA VAL A 59 8.39 0.78 -10.63
C VAL A 59 8.54 -0.28 -9.56
N TYR A 60 9.71 -0.28 -8.91
CA TYR A 60 10.03 -1.17 -7.80
C TYR A 60 10.40 -0.37 -6.57
N ARG A 61 9.86 -0.74 -5.41
CA ARG A 61 10.11 -0.01 -4.16
C ARG A 61 10.24 -0.96 -2.99
N VAL A 62 11.04 -0.54 -2.02
CA VAL A 62 11.04 -1.11 -0.67
C VAL A 62 10.41 -0.06 0.23
N TYR A 63 9.38 -0.47 0.96
CA TYR A 63 8.77 0.31 2.01
C TYR A 63 9.03 -0.33 3.36
N GLN A 64 9.13 0.50 4.39
CA GLN A 64 8.93 0.07 5.77
C GLN A 64 7.44 0.12 6.09
N MET A 65 6.99 -0.72 7.01
CA MET A 65 5.61 -0.84 7.40
C MET A 65 5.47 -1.18 8.88
N SER A 66 4.43 -0.66 9.52
CA SER A 66 4.00 -1.06 10.85
C SER A 66 2.50 -1.25 10.87
N LEU A 67 2.03 -2.22 11.66
CA LEU A 67 0.64 -2.38 12.00
C LEU A 67 0.54 -2.51 13.52
N SER A 68 -0.08 -1.54 14.15
CA SER A 68 -0.28 -1.53 15.60
C SER A 68 -1.69 -1.08 15.94
N GLU A 69 -2.34 -1.79 16.86
CA GLU A 69 -3.73 -1.57 17.24
C GLU A 69 -4.67 -1.67 16.03
N ARG A 70 -5.01 -0.52 15.43
CA ARG A 70 -5.88 -0.39 14.26
C ARG A 70 -5.29 0.54 13.19
N VAL A 71 -4.00 0.86 13.29
CA VAL A 71 -3.33 1.81 12.40
C VAL A 71 -2.25 1.10 11.60
N TRP A 72 -2.47 1.05 10.29
CA TRP A 72 -1.52 0.57 9.30
C TRP A 72 -0.73 1.76 8.75
N LYS A 73 0.59 1.68 8.82
CA LYS A 73 1.49 2.67 8.22
C LYS A 73 2.43 2.00 7.25
N ILE A 74 2.67 2.67 6.12
CA ILE A 74 3.71 2.31 5.14
C ILE A 74 4.48 3.58 4.85
N TRP A 75 5.81 3.52 4.75
CA TRP A 75 6.60 4.68 4.36
C TRP A 75 7.90 4.30 3.66
N ARG A 76 8.39 5.24 2.85
CA ARG A 76 9.69 5.19 2.21
C ARG A 76 10.28 6.59 2.20
N ASN A 77 11.47 6.71 2.78
CA ASN A 77 12.27 7.92 2.69
C ASN A 77 13.21 7.80 1.50
N ALA A 78 12.97 8.61 0.46
CA ALA A 78 13.82 8.63 -0.71
C ALA A 78 13.94 10.04 -1.25
N ARG A 79 15.18 10.39 -1.63
CA ARG A 79 15.50 11.72 -2.13
C ARG A 79 14.65 12.07 -3.35
N GLY A 80 13.95 13.20 -3.30
CA GLY A 80 13.13 13.72 -4.39
C GLY A 80 11.72 13.11 -4.48
N PHE A 81 11.45 11.99 -3.79
CA PHE A 81 10.12 11.38 -3.78
C PHE A 81 9.98 10.39 -2.62
N SER A 82 9.72 10.93 -1.44
CA SER A 82 9.28 10.18 -0.26
C SER A 82 7.78 10.01 -0.29
N GLN A 83 7.31 8.91 0.28
CA GLN A 83 5.89 8.59 0.35
C GLN A 83 5.56 7.96 1.68
N ARG A 84 4.36 8.23 2.18
CA ARG A 84 3.80 7.53 3.32
C ARG A 84 2.31 7.32 3.17
N PHE A 85 1.82 6.29 3.83
CA PHE A 85 0.43 5.92 3.92
C PHE A 85 0.06 5.77 5.38
N THR A 86 -1.15 6.22 5.73
CA THR A 86 -1.80 5.87 6.98
C THR A 86 -3.20 5.33 6.69
N GLY A 87 -3.51 4.14 7.19
CA GLY A 87 -4.83 3.54 7.13
C GLY A 87 -5.33 3.18 8.53
N THR A 88 -6.59 3.50 8.82
CA THR A 88 -7.24 3.20 10.09
C THR A 88 -8.37 2.20 9.88
N PHE A 89 -8.32 1.08 10.58
CA PHE A 89 -9.37 0.07 10.58
C PHE A 89 -10.58 0.56 11.39
N SER A 90 -11.78 0.51 10.82
CA SER A 90 -13.06 0.69 11.52
C SER A 90 -13.21 -0.34 12.64
N ASP A 91 -14.04 -0.06 13.65
CA ASP A 91 -14.20 -0.91 14.84
C ASP A 91 -14.65 -2.35 14.53
N ASP A 92 -15.46 -2.53 13.50
CA ASP A 92 -15.90 -3.84 12.97
C ASP A 92 -14.82 -4.58 12.16
N GLY A 93 -13.77 -3.89 11.73
CA GLY A 93 -12.68 -4.47 10.93
C GLY A 93 -13.03 -4.70 9.46
N ASP A 94 -14.14 -4.13 8.98
CA ASP A 94 -14.63 -4.29 7.61
C ASP A 94 -14.23 -3.14 6.69
N THR A 95 -13.80 -2.01 7.25
CA THR A 95 -13.34 -0.86 6.49
C THR A 95 -11.97 -0.42 6.95
N ILE A 96 -11.13 -0.02 5.99
CA ILE A 96 -9.91 0.73 6.27
C ILE A 96 -10.03 2.05 5.53
N ASN A 97 -10.01 3.15 6.27
CA ASN A 97 -9.92 4.48 5.69
C ASN A 97 -8.47 4.91 5.72
N GLY A 98 -7.87 5.14 4.57
CA GLY A 98 -6.50 5.57 4.48
C GLY A 98 -6.28 6.67 3.46
N TYR A 99 -5.06 7.18 3.48
CA TYR A 99 -4.60 8.23 2.58
C TYR A 99 -3.11 8.10 2.36
N TRP A 100 -2.68 8.51 1.17
CA TRP A 100 -1.27 8.65 0.81
C TRP A 100 -0.85 10.11 0.88
N GLU A 101 0.40 10.30 1.26
CA GLU A 101 1.09 11.58 1.21
C GLU A 101 2.43 11.40 0.49
N LEU A 102 2.87 12.47 -0.17
CA LEU A 102 4.16 12.56 -0.82
C LEU A 102 4.97 13.73 -0.27
N SER A 103 6.28 13.67 -0.47
CA SER A 103 7.21 14.72 -0.08
C SER A 103 8.45 14.67 -0.98
N ASP A 104 8.87 15.80 -1.53
CA ASP A 104 10.08 15.90 -2.35
C ASP A 104 11.36 16.07 -1.51
N ASP A 105 11.23 16.73 -0.36
CA ASP A 105 12.31 17.07 0.57
C ASP A 105 12.39 16.15 1.81
N GLY A 106 11.33 15.39 2.09
CA GLY A 106 11.19 14.53 3.27
C GLY A 106 10.70 15.25 4.53
N SER A 107 10.43 16.55 4.47
CA SER A 107 9.95 17.38 5.59
C SER A 107 8.57 17.97 5.38
N GLU A 108 8.28 18.49 4.19
CA GLU A 108 6.97 19.02 3.84
C GLU A 108 6.15 17.90 3.16
N TRP A 109 4.99 17.60 3.72
CA TRP A 109 4.15 16.48 3.28
C TRP A 109 2.86 17.01 2.69
N GLU A 110 2.55 16.55 1.48
CA GLU A 110 1.33 16.89 0.75
C GLU A 110 0.45 15.66 0.65
N HIS A 111 -0.85 15.85 0.85
CA HIS A 111 -1.84 14.82 0.58
C HIS A 111 -1.87 14.49 -0.91
N ASP A 112 -1.76 13.22 -1.25
CA ASP A 112 -1.78 12.71 -2.63
C ASP A 112 -3.21 12.26 -3.00
N PHE A 113 -3.72 11.23 -2.31
CA PHE A 113 -5.09 10.75 -2.49
C PHE A 113 -5.59 9.94 -1.29
N ASP A 114 -6.92 9.92 -1.13
CA ASP A 114 -7.64 9.03 -0.21
C ASP A 114 -7.85 7.64 -0.81
N LEU A 115 -7.94 6.64 0.07
CA LEU A 115 -8.20 5.25 -0.29
C LEU A 115 -9.03 4.55 0.78
N THR A 116 -10.17 4.00 0.39
CA THR A 116 -11.01 3.18 1.26
C THR A 116 -10.94 1.73 0.81
N TYR A 117 -10.57 0.84 1.73
CA TYR A 117 -10.74 -0.59 1.56
C TYR A 117 -12.01 -1.04 2.28
N THR A 118 -12.80 -1.86 1.60
CA THR A 118 -13.95 -2.54 2.20
C THR A 118 -13.78 -4.04 2.03
N ARG A 119 -13.91 -4.79 3.13
CA ARG A 119 -13.91 -6.24 3.11
C ARG A 119 -15.13 -6.71 2.31
N ILE A 120 -14.87 -7.51 1.28
CA ILE A 120 -15.92 -8.29 0.63
C ILE A 120 -16.12 -9.56 1.45
N GLY A 121 -17.38 -9.92 1.75
CA GLY A 121 -17.71 -11.12 2.52
C GLY A 121 -17.14 -12.39 1.89
N GLU A 122 -16.96 -13.42 2.70
CA GLU A 122 -16.58 -14.77 2.24
C GLU A 122 -17.68 -15.44 1.38
#